data_AF-A0AAD7I5Z3-F1
#
_entry.id   AF-A0AAD7I5Z3-F1
#
_cell.length_a   1.000
_cell.length_b   1.000
_cell.length_c   1.000
_cell.angle_alpha   90.00
_cell.angle_beta   90.00
_cell.angle_gamma   90.00
#
_symmetry.space_group_name_H-M   'P 1'
#
loop_
_entity.id
_entity.type
_entity.pdbx_description
1 polymer ?
#
loop_
_entity_poly.entity_id
_entity_poly.type
_entity_poly.pdbx_seq_one_letter_code
_entity_poly.pdbx_strand_id
1 'polypeptide(L)' 'MSTTQSNNNGYQYDAYDAPRMPRRIQMACQFCRARKLKCDGLRPQCSNCNRRGYPCNYVPVAQQGK' A
#
# COMPACT_ATOMS: atom_id res chain seq x y z
N MET A 1 -13.64 -34.30 -12.69
CA MET A 1 -14.12 -33.14 -11.92
C MET A 1 -12.90 -32.36 -11.45
N SER A 2 -12.93 -31.07 -11.74
CA SER A 2 -11.86 -30.11 -11.62
C SER A 2 -11.42 -29.89 -10.18
N THR A 3 -10.12 -29.85 -9.92
CA THR A 3 -9.51 -28.85 -9.03
C THR A 3 -8.06 -28.66 -9.44
N THR A 4 -7.86 -27.69 -10.32
CA THR A 4 -6.62 -26.91 -10.41
C THR A 4 -6.18 -26.51 -9.01
N GLN A 5 -4.91 -26.71 -8.63
CA GLN A 5 -4.28 -25.74 -7.74
C GLN A 5 -2.74 -25.79 -7.80
N SER A 6 -2.21 -24.84 -8.57
CA SER A 6 -1.06 -23.98 -8.27
C SER A 6 0.17 -24.57 -7.57
N ASN A 7 1.13 -24.89 -8.42
CA ASN A 7 2.54 -24.50 -8.38
C ASN A 7 3.14 -24.04 -7.02
N ASN A 8 4.02 -24.91 -6.53
CA ASN A 8 4.98 -24.70 -5.43
C ASN A 8 5.93 -23.54 -5.72
N ASN A 9 5.66 -22.36 -5.16
CA ASN A 9 6.71 -21.40 -4.85
C ASN A 9 6.99 -21.47 -3.35
N GLY A 10 7.83 -22.43 -2.99
CA GLY A 10 8.36 -22.59 -1.65
C GLY A 10 9.30 -21.45 -1.32
N TYR A 11 9.02 -20.77 -0.23
CA TYR A 11 9.97 -19.94 0.47
C TYR A 11 9.59 -19.87 1.95
N GLN A 12 10.30 -20.65 2.74
CA GLN A 12 10.26 -20.72 4.19
C GLN A 12 11.43 -19.87 4.71
N TYR A 13 11.17 -18.86 5.54
CA TYR A 13 12.21 -18.12 6.28
C TYR A 13 11.64 -17.50 7.57
N ASP A 14 12.45 -17.59 8.62
CA ASP A 14 12.08 -17.64 10.03
C ASP A 14 11.38 -16.40 10.62
N ALA A 15 10.49 -16.68 11.57
CA ALA A 15 9.50 -15.75 12.15
C ALA A 15 10.06 -14.55 12.95
N TYR A 16 11.37 -14.27 12.90
CA TYR A 16 12.02 -13.25 13.74
C TYR A 16 12.84 -12.17 13.01
N ASP A 17 13.14 -12.29 11.71
CA ASP A 17 13.81 -11.19 10.97
C ASP A 17 13.50 -11.23 9.46
N ALA A 18 12.24 -11.44 9.08
CA ALA A 18 11.85 -11.20 7.69
C ALA A 18 11.84 -9.68 7.45
N PRO A 19 12.64 -9.11 6.52
CA PRO A 19 12.51 -7.70 6.17
C PRO A 19 11.08 -7.52 5.72
N ARG A 20 10.30 -6.68 6.43
CA ARG A 20 8.89 -6.43 6.14
C ARG A 20 8.80 -5.93 4.71
N MET A 21 8.60 -6.84 3.76
CA MET A 21 8.54 -6.50 2.36
C MET A 21 7.43 -5.47 2.24
N PRO A 22 7.73 -4.21 1.84
CA PRO A 22 6.75 -3.16 1.92
C PRO A 22 5.56 -3.57 1.08
N ARG A 23 4.38 -3.71 1.68
CA ARG A 23 3.18 -4.04 0.94
C ARG A 23 3.06 -3.03 -0.20
N ARG A 24 3.12 -3.51 -1.44
CA ARG A 24 3.01 -2.65 -2.61
C ARG A 24 1.59 -2.08 -2.62
N ILE A 25 1.49 -0.80 -2.33
CA ILE A 25 0.21 -0.10 -2.36
C ILE A 25 -0.15 0.26 -3.80
N GLN A 26 -1.41 0.07 -4.17
CA GLN A 26 -1.92 0.39 -5.50
C GLN A 26 -1.98 1.91 -5.74
N MET A 27 -2.21 2.69 -4.67
CA MET A 27 -2.32 4.14 -4.76
C MET A 27 -1.84 4.84 -3.48
N ALA A 28 -1.04 5.88 -3.65
CA ALA A 28 -0.77 6.84 -2.58
C ALA A 28 -1.97 7.79 -2.40
N CYS A 29 -2.19 8.27 -1.17
CA CYS A 29 -3.19 9.31 -0.91
C CYS A 29 -2.81 10.62 -1.61
N GLN A 30 -3.77 11.53 -1.78
CA GLN A 30 -3.59 12.83 -2.44
C GLN A 30 -2.47 13.65 -1.82
N PHE A 31 -2.44 13.74 -0.50
CA PHE A 31 -1.41 14.48 0.22
C PHE A 31 0.00 13.92 -0.08
N CYS A 32 0.17 12.60 0.04
CA CYS A 32 1.44 11.96 -0.24
C CYS A 32 1.82 12.04 -1.73
N ARG A 33 0.86 11.94 -2.65
CA ARG A 33 1.10 12.15 -4.10
C ARG A 33 1.59 13.56 -4.39
N ALA A 34 0.87 14.57 -3.91
CA ALA A 34 1.20 15.98 -4.13
C ALA A 34 2.58 16.35 -3.56
N ARG A 35 2.95 15.78 -2.41
CA ARG A 35 4.25 15.99 -1.77
C ARG A 35 5.33 14.98 -2.16
N LYS A 36 5.04 14.06 -3.09
CA LYS A 36 5.95 12.98 -3.52
C LYS A 36 6.53 12.15 -2.35
N LEU A 37 5.72 11.93 -1.32
CA LEU A 37 6.07 11.13 -0.14
C LEU A 37 5.69 9.66 -0.35
N LYS A 38 6.46 8.75 0.28
CA LYS A 38 6.08 7.34 0.37
C LYS A 38 4.80 7.20 1.19
N CYS A 39 3.73 6.72 0.58
CA CYS A 39 2.50 6.39 1.26
C CYS A 39 2.52 4.91 1.68
N ASP A 40 2.11 4.64 2.92
CA ASP A 40 1.96 3.29 3.48
C ASP A 40 0.58 2.66 3.16
N GLY A 41 -0.38 3.48 2.72
CA GLY A 41 -1.68 2.98 2.24
C GLY A 41 -2.64 2.56 3.35
N LEU A 42 -2.31 2.82 4.62
CA LEU A 42 -3.20 2.50 5.73
C LEU A 42 -4.51 3.30 5.62
N ARG A 43 -5.61 2.66 6.02
CA ARG A 43 -6.95 3.25 6.10
C ARG A 43 -7.41 3.24 7.55
N PRO A 44 -8.09 4.29 8.05
CA PRO A 44 -8.63 5.44 7.30
C PRO A 44 -7.61 6.54 6.94
N GLN A 45 -6.45 6.59 7.62
CA GLN A 45 -5.37 7.54 7.32
C GLN A 45 -4.02 6.83 7.23
N CYS A 46 -3.17 7.27 6.29
CA CYS A 46 -1.80 6.78 6.21
C CYS A 46 -0.93 7.34 7.35
N SER A 47 0.15 6.66 7.70
CA SER A 47 1.06 7.06 8.79
C SER A 47 1.59 8.48 8.63
N ASN A 48 1.87 8.90 7.39
CA ASN A 48 2.35 10.25 7.10
C ASN A 48 1.29 11.32 7.35
N CYS A 49 0.05 11.09 6.93
CA CYS A 49 -1.06 12.01 7.18
C CYS A 49 -1.41 12.06 8.67
N ASN A 50 -1.48 10.90 9.33
CA ASN A 50 -1.77 10.79 10.75
C ASN A 50 -0.76 11.56 11.61
N ARG A 51 0.54 11.38 11.35
CA ARG A 51 1.61 12.08 12.08
C ARG A 51 1.58 13.60 11.88
N ARG A 52 1.14 14.06 10.71
CA ARG A 52 1.13 15.49 10.37
C ARG A 52 -0.22 16.17 10.62
N GLY A 53 -1.27 15.42 10.96
CA GLY A 53 -2.63 15.94 11.13
C GLY A 53 -3.25 16.48 9.84
N TYR A 54 -2.84 16.00 8.66
CA TYR A 54 -3.41 16.44 7.37
C TYR A 54 -4.47 15.48 6.84
N PRO A 55 -5.45 15.97 6.06
CA PRO A 55 -6.48 15.12 5.48
C PRO A 55 -5.89 14.05 4.56
N CYS A 56 -6.32 12.80 4.76
CA CYS A 56 -5.85 11.64 4.02
C CYS A 56 -6.91 11.15 3.03
N ASN A 57 -6.97 11.78 1.86
CA ASN A 57 -7.96 11.43 0.84
C ASN A 57 -7.33 10.57 -0.25
N TYR A 58 -8.00 9.47 -0.61
CA TYR A 58 -7.63 8.62 -1.74
C TYR A 58 -8.63 8.86 -2.88
N VAL A 59 -8.29 9.68 -3.87
CA VAL A 59 -9.09 9.81 -5.10
C VAL A 59 -8.40 9.15 -6.30
N PRO A 60 -9.16 8.48 -7.18
CA PRO A 60 -8.66 7.90 -8.43
C PRO A 60 -8.12 8.97 -9.38
N VAL A 61 -7.12 8.61 -10.18
CA VAL A 61 -6.44 9.53 -11.11
C VAL A 61 -7.38 10.04 -12.21
N ALA A 62 -8.42 9.28 -12.56
CA ALA A 62 -9.42 9.67 -13.56
C ALA A 62 -10.25 10.92 -13.20
N GLN A 63 -10.25 11.35 -11.93
CA GLN A 63 -10.99 12.53 -11.45
C GLN A 63 -10.07 13.74 -11.18
N GLN A 64 -8.77 13.61 -11.40
CA GLN A 64 -7.84 14.74 -11.33
C GLN A 64 -7.91 15.44 -12.69
N GLY A 65 -8.62 16.56 -12.73
CA GLY A 65 -9.01 17.27 -13.96
C GLY A 65 -7.87 17.61 -14.91
N LYS A 66 -8.28 17.76 -16.17
CA LYS A 66 -7.55 18.33 -17.31
C LYS A 66 -7.11 19.75 -17.02
#